data_AF-A0A4Q6GKX2-F1
#
_entry.id   AF-A0A4Q6GKX2-F1
#
_cell.length_a   1.000
_cell.length_b   1.000
_cell.length_c   1.000
_cell.angle_alpha   90.00
_cell.angle_beta   90.00
_cell.angle_gamma   90.00
#
_symmetry.space_group_name_H-M   'P 1'
#
loop_
_entity.id
_entity.type
_entity.pdbx_description
1 polymer ?
#
loop_
_entity_poly.entity_id
_entity_poly.type
_entity_poly.pdbx_seq_one_letter_code
_entity_poly.pdbx_strand_id
1 'polypeptide(L)'
;RGAGEFEDHLGALCETMRVLVAGAPRIPRQPLARQQAFFEVHIAPWYERCLADIAAAEGANYYRLVARLAGAFLAIEAEAFEVGEALIDASPA
;
A
#
# COMPACT_ATOMS: atom_id res chain seq x y z
N ARG A 1 19.49 -4.43 19.11
CA ARG A 1 19.61 -5.72 18.38
C ARG A 1 18.65 -5.63 17.20
N GLY A 2 19.16 -5.28 16.02
CA GLY A 2 18.35 -5.18 14.80
C GLY A 2 18.06 -6.59 14.30
N ALA A 3 16.78 -6.92 14.15
CA ALA A 3 16.37 -8.14 13.48
C ALA A 3 16.73 -7.96 12.00
N GLY A 4 17.70 -8.74 11.51
CA GLY A 4 17.80 -9.04 10.09
C GLY A 4 16.54 -9.77 9.63
N GLU A 5 16.36 -9.90 8.32
CA GLU A 5 15.37 -10.78 7.65
C GLU A 5 13.92 -10.27 7.43
N PHE A 6 13.75 -8.98 7.07
CA PHE A 6 12.48 -8.37 6.57
C PHE A 6 12.53 -7.92 5.08
N GLU A 7 13.42 -8.53 4.28
CA GLU A 7 13.76 -8.13 2.89
C GLU A 7 12.52 -7.60 2.12
N ASP A 8 12.40 -6.27 2.04
CA ASP A 8 11.27 -5.48 1.51
C ASP A 8 9.87 -5.67 2.13
N HIS A 9 9.73 -5.38 3.42
CA HIS A 9 8.44 -5.34 4.13
C HIS A 9 7.34 -4.56 3.38
N LEU A 10 7.68 -3.44 2.72
CA LEU A 10 6.74 -2.69 1.89
C LEU A 10 6.46 -3.41 0.56
N GLY A 11 7.47 -3.98 -0.09
CA GLY A 11 7.32 -4.74 -1.32
C GLY A 11 6.42 -5.97 -1.15
N ALA A 12 6.57 -6.71 -0.06
CA ALA A 12 5.71 -7.84 0.29
C ALA A 12 4.24 -7.42 0.55
N LEU A 13 4.03 -6.25 1.17
CA LEU A 13 2.69 -5.70 1.35
C LEU A 13 2.08 -5.25 0.01
N CYS A 14 2.87 -4.65 -0.88
CA CYS A 14 2.44 -4.31 -2.24
C CYS A 14 2.05 -5.56 -3.04
N GLU A 15 2.81 -6.66 -2.93
CA GLU A 15 2.45 -7.93 -3.56
C GLU A 15 1.18 -8.52 -2.95
N THR A 16 1.00 -8.41 -1.64
CA THR A 16 -0.24 -8.83 -0.97
C THR A 16 -1.43 -8.03 -1.50
N MET A 17 -1.30 -6.70 -1.60
CA MET A 17 -2.32 -5.84 -2.21
C MET A 17 -2.64 -6.26 -3.65
N ARG A 18 -1.62 -6.54 -4.48
CA ARG A 18 -1.80 -7.03 -5.84
C ARG A 18 -2.64 -8.31 -5.88
N VAL A 19 -2.39 -9.26 -4.97
CA VAL A 19 -3.17 -10.49 -4.84
C VAL A 19 -4.59 -10.21 -4.36
N LEU A 20 -4.80 -9.31 -3.39
CA LEU A 20 -6.14 -8.96 -2.92
C LEU A 20 -6.98 -8.31 -4.01
N VAL A 21 -6.38 -7.42 -4.82
CA VAL A 21 -7.02 -6.67 -5.91
C VAL A 21 -7.33 -7.57 -7.11
N ALA A 22 -6.33 -8.27 -7.63
CA ALA A 22 -6.43 -9.01 -8.90
C ALA A 22 -6.69 -10.52 -8.73
N GLY A 23 -6.54 -11.04 -7.51
CA GLY A 23 -6.49 -12.48 -7.26
C GLY A 23 -5.14 -13.10 -7.65
N ALA A 24 -5.07 -14.42 -7.50
CA ALA A 24 -3.97 -15.28 -7.94
C ALA A 24 -4.50 -16.70 -8.23
N PRO A 25 -3.69 -17.63 -8.76
CA PRO A 25 -4.14 -19.01 -8.95
C PRO A 25 -4.69 -19.62 -7.65
N ARG A 26 -5.96 -20.02 -7.66
CA ARG A 26 -6.74 -20.52 -6.51
C ARG A 26 -7.04 -19.49 -5.41
N ILE A 27 -6.79 -18.20 -5.66
CA ILE A 27 -7.12 -17.11 -4.74
C ILE A 27 -8.03 -16.13 -5.51
N PRO A 28 -9.34 -16.07 -5.22
CA PRO A 28 -10.22 -15.12 -5.87
C PRO A 28 -9.87 -13.68 -5.45
N ARG A 29 -10.19 -12.70 -6.31
CA ARG A 29 -10.16 -11.28 -5.92
C ARG A 29 -10.99 -11.06 -4.65
N GLN A 30 -10.50 -10.22 -3.76
CA GLN A 30 -11.16 -9.94 -2.49
C GLN A 30 -12.11 -8.73 -2.62
N PRO A 31 -13.16 -8.65 -1.78
CA PRO A 31 -14.02 -7.47 -1.71
C PRO A 31 -13.24 -6.21 -1.35
N LEU A 32 -13.69 -5.04 -1.83
CA LEU A 32 -13.04 -3.75 -1.57
C LEU A 32 -12.83 -3.47 -0.08
N ALA A 33 -13.82 -3.74 0.77
CA ALA A 33 -13.71 -3.57 2.22
C ALA A 33 -12.53 -4.36 2.84
N ARG A 34 -12.19 -5.52 2.29
CA ARG A 34 -11.05 -6.32 2.76
C ARG A 34 -9.71 -5.80 2.24
N GLN A 35 -9.70 -5.20 1.05
CA GLN A 35 -8.52 -4.51 0.50
C GLN A 35 -8.21 -3.26 1.33
N GLN A 36 -9.23 -2.43 1.58
CA GLN A 36 -9.15 -1.24 2.41
C GLN A 36 -8.65 -1.56 3.83
N ALA A 37 -9.30 -2.49 4.52
CA ALA A 37 -8.90 -2.88 5.88
C ALA A 37 -7.45 -3.36 5.95
N PHE A 38 -6.97 -4.07 4.92
CA PHE A 38 -5.56 -4.48 4.86
C PHE A 38 -4.64 -3.28 4.68
N PHE A 39 -4.96 -2.37 3.76
CA PHE A 39 -4.19 -1.16 3.50
C PHE A 39 -4.08 -0.28 4.75
N GLU A 40 -5.21 0.00 5.41
CA GLU A 40 -5.28 0.85 6.61
C GLU A 40 -4.50 0.27 7.79
N VAL A 41 -4.56 -1.04 8.00
CA VAL A 41 -3.89 -1.68 9.13
C VAL A 41 -2.39 -1.85 8.87
N HIS A 42 -1.99 -2.20 7.65
CA HIS A 42 -0.63 -2.68 7.37
C HIS A 42 0.26 -1.71 6.59
N ILE A 43 -0.31 -0.75 5.85
CA ILE A 43 0.45 0.15 4.96
C ILE A 43 0.31 1.60 5.40
N ALA A 44 -0.94 2.11 5.48
CA ALA A 44 -1.28 3.50 5.78
C ALA A 44 -0.51 4.12 6.97
N PRO A 45 -0.29 3.43 8.10
CA PRO A 45 0.27 4.07 9.29
C PRO A 45 1.74 4.51 9.15
N TRP A 46 2.47 4.00 8.15
CA TRP A 46 3.92 4.18 8.10
C TRP A 46 4.54 4.33 6.71
N TYR A 47 3.81 4.05 5.62
CA TYR A 47 4.41 4.04 4.28
C TYR A 47 5.06 5.39 3.92
N GLU A 48 4.41 6.52 4.23
CA GLU A 48 4.94 7.85 3.90
C GLU A 48 6.31 8.10 4.54
N ARG A 49 6.43 7.78 5.83
CA ARG A 49 7.68 7.91 6.57
C ARG A 49 8.76 7.01 5.99
N CYS A 50 8.42 5.75 5.68
CA CYS A 50 9.38 4.82 5.08
C CYS A 50 9.89 5.32 3.72
N LEU A 51 9.00 5.81 2.85
CA LEU A 51 9.38 6.33 1.54
C LEU A 51 10.19 7.62 1.65
N ALA A 52 9.88 8.49 2.61
CA ALA A 52 10.68 9.67 2.90
C ALA A 52 12.11 9.29 3.36
N ASP A 53 12.23 8.29 4.25
CA ASP A 53 13.52 7.77 4.71
C ASP A 53 14.33 7.19 3.54
N ILE A 54 13.70 6.43 2.63
CA ILE A 54 14.35 5.91 1.40
C ILE A 54 14.78 7.05 0.49
N ALA A 55 13.93 8.05 0.27
CA ALA A 55 14.24 9.16 -0.63
C ALA A 55 15.41 10.03 -0.10
N ALA A 56 15.52 10.18 1.22
CA ALA A 56 16.56 10.96 1.88
C ALA A 56 17.90 10.23 2.03
N ALA A 57 17.94 8.91 1.88
CA ALA A 57 19.17 8.15 2.03
C ALA A 57 20.22 8.52 0.96
N GLU A 58 21.45 8.74 1.42
CA GLU A 58 22.57 9.26 0.60
C GLU A 58 22.90 8.34 -0.59
N GLY A 59 22.78 7.02 -0.40
CA GLY A 59 23.03 6.01 -1.44
C GLY A 59 21.82 5.62 -2.29
N ALA A 60 20.63 6.19 -2.05
CA ALA A 60 19.39 5.76 -2.67
C ALA A 60 19.19 6.30 -4.11
N ASN A 61 20.20 6.21 -4.97
CA ASN A 61 20.19 6.72 -6.34
C ASN A 61 18.89 6.39 -7.11
N TYR A 62 18.74 5.14 -7.54
CA TYR A 62 17.55 4.67 -8.25
C TYR A 62 16.32 4.61 -7.33
N TYR A 63 16.51 4.14 -6.09
CA TYR A 63 15.43 3.93 -5.12
C TYR A 63 14.74 5.22 -4.66
N ARG A 64 15.37 6.38 -4.77
CA ARG A 64 14.74 7.68 -4.53
C ARG A 64 13.61 7.96 -5.52
N LEU A 65 13.78 7.56 -6.79
CA LEU A 65 12.72 7.69 -7.80
C LEU A 65 11.60 6.68 -7.54
N VAL A 66 11.95 5.45 -7.19
CA VAL A 66 10.99 4.41 -6.80
C VAL A 66 10.17 4.87 -5.60
N ALA A 67 10.81 5.47 -4.59
CA ALA A 67 10.12 5.93 -3.39
C ALA A 67 9.09 7.03 -3.70
N ARG A 68 9.43 7.96 -4.59
CA ARG A 68 8.51 9.01 -5.04
C ARG A 68 7.33 8.45 -5.82
N LEU A 69 7.59 7.49 -6.72
CA LEU A 69 6.54 6.81 -7.49
C LEU A 69 5.60 6.04 -6.55
N ALA A 70 6.15 5.22 -5.66
CA ALA A 70 5.40 4.45 -4.68
C ALA A 70 4.56 5.36 -3.78
N GLY A 71 5.11 6.52 -3.38
CA GLY A 71 4.39 7.48 -2.53
C GLY A 71 3.19 8.08 -3.25
N ALA A 72 3.37 8.51 -4.50
CA ALA A 72 2.25 9.01 -5.31
C ALA A 72 1.19 7.93 -5.55
N PHE A 73 1.61 6.70 -5.82
CA PHE A 73 0.68 5.58 -6.01
C PHE A 73 -0.14 5.28 -4.76
N LEU A 74 0.51 5.14 -3.59
CA LEU A 74 -0.17 4.81 -2.34
C LEU A 74 -1.08 5.94 -1.84
N ALA A 75 -0.74 7.20 -2.12
CA ALA A 75 -1.61 8.34 -1.83
C ALA A 75 -2.91 8.28 -2.65
N ILE A 76 -2.82 7.94 -3.94
CA ILE A 76 -4.00 7.76 -4.80
C ILE A 76 -4.87 6.59 -4.30
N GLU A 77 -4.26 5.48 -3.91
CA GLU A 77 -5.00 4.33 -3.34
C GLU A 77 -5.73 4.74 -2.03
N ALA A 78 -5.09 5.51 -1.15
CA ALA A 78 -5.71 6.02 0.07
C ALA A 78 -6.94 6.91 -0.23
N GLU A 79 -6.80 7.86 -1.15
CA GLU A 79 -7.91 8.72 -1.58
C GLU A 79 -9.05 7.91 -2.23
N ALA A 80 -8.71 6.89 -3.03
CA ALA A 80 -9.70 6.03 -3.69
C ALA A 80 -10.55 5.24 -2.69
N PHE A 81 -9.97 4.79 -1.57
CA PHE A 81 -10.73 4.11 -0.52
C PHE A 81 -11.70 5.06 0.19
N GLU A 82 -11.30 6.30 0.48
CA GLU A 82 -12.22 7.29 1.08
C GLU A 82 -13.39 7.64 0.15
N VAL A 83 -13.13 7.83 -1.15
CA VAL A 83 -14.19 8.09 -2.14
C VAL A 83 -15.12 6.90 -2.27
N GLY A 84 -14.57 5.67 -2.24
CA GLY A 84 -15.35 4.44 -2.29
C GLY A 84 -16.30 4.29 -1.10
N GLU A 85 -15.83 4.62 0.11
CA GLU A 85 -16.64 4.66 1.32
C GLU A 85 -17.76 5.70 1.20
N ALA A 86 -17.44 6.92 0.78
CA ALA A 86 -18.44 7.97 0.60
C ALA A 86 -19.53 7.61 -0.43
N LEU A 87 -19.19 6.86 -1.48
CA LEU A 87 -20.16 6.36 -2.48
C LEU A 87 -21.05 5.24 -1.93
N ILE A 88 -20.53 4.40 -1.04
CA ILE A 88 -21.32 3.36 -0.36
C ILE A 88 -22.33 4.03 0.59
N ASP A 89 -21.89 5.02 1.36
CA ASP A 89 -22.74 5.75 2.33
C ASP A 89 -23.80 6.63 1.65
N ALA A 90 -23.53 7.10 0.43
CA ALA A 90 -24.46 7.91 -0.35
C ALA A 90 -25.54 7.10 -1.11
N SER A 91 -25.46 5.76 -1.14
CA SER A 91 -26.48 4.92 -1.76
C SER A 91 -27.65 4.68 -0.80
N PRO A 92 -28.88 5.17 -1.07
CA PRO A 92 -30.03 4.83 -0.25
C PRO A 92 -30.35 3.34 -0.44
N ALA A 93 -30.63 2.66 0.68
CA ALA A 93 -31.04 1.26 0.74
C ALA A 93 -32.33 0.98 -0.03
#